data_AF-A0A1M5YPW9-F1
#
_entry.id   AF-A0A1M5YPW9-F1
#
_cell.length_a   1.000
_cell.length_b   1.000
_cell.length_c   1.000
_cell.angle_alpha   90.00
_cell.angle_beta   90.00
_cell.angle_gamma   90.00
#
_symmetry.space_group_name_H-M   'P 1'
#
loop_
_entity.id
_entity.type
_entity.pdbx_description
1 polymer ?
#
loop_
_entity_poly.entity_id
_entity_poly.type
_entity_poly.pdbx_seq_one_letter_code
_entity_poly.pdbx_strand_id
1 'polypeptide(L)'
;MTTTGTAATKQQTKKNGLSPPENEHAAVADEALREQIKAQSLRLVKRLPALGPVIMLYLQSPHRRYQFISDLEWLLIPPLVSGQCKLYMKQEYPISFVSWAFLTDEVEKRLLGNGGRLRPEDWTSGERLWLIDIVAPFGGVETVLSDMRSSFSEREIHLLAPDPENGGLTHRLLPPLAQTAESTAADGDSEKQ
;
A
#
# COMPACT_ATOMS: atom_id res chain seq x y z
N MET A 1 -3.90 64.01 -61.47
CA MET A 1 -2.49 64.42 -61.37
C MET A 1 -2.37 65.37 -60.19
N THR A 2 -1.68 64.97 -59.13
CA THR A 2 -1.11 65.87 -58.12
C THR A 2 -0.11 65.07 -57.28
N THR A 3 1.05 65.66 -57.01
CA THR A 3 2.22 65.02 -56.37
C THR A 3 2.46 65.68 -54.99
N THR A 4 3.59 65.35 -54.33
CA THR A 4 4.12 65.91 -53.06
C THR A 4 3.43 65.36 -51.80
N GLY A 5 4.09 64.91 -50.71
CA GLY A 5 5.51 64.76 -50.33
C GLY A 5 5.55 64.10 -48.91
N THR A 6 6.66 63.81 -48.22
CA THR A 6 8.12 63.95 -48.44
C THR A 6 8.85 62.90 -47.56
N ALA A 7 10.15 62.64 -47.78
CA ALA A 7 10.93 61.55 -47.15
C ALA A 7 11.35 61.74 -45.67
N ALA A 8 11.68 60.63 -44.99
CA ALA A 8 12.73 60.57 -43.96
C ALA A 8 13.27 59.13 -43.75
N THR A 9 14.56 58.91 -44.04
CA THR A 9 15.30 57.69 -43.68
C THR A 9 15.98 57.85 -42.33
N LYS A 10 15.85 56.88 -41.41
CA LYS A 10 16.87 56.61 -40.38
C LYS A 10 16.98 55.11 -40.07
N GLN A 11 18.18 54.58 -40.26
CA GLN A 11 18.63 53.38 -39.53
C GLN A 11 18.84 53.74 -38.04
N GLN A 12 18.81 52.75 -37.15
CA GLN A 12 19.98 52.34 -36.35
C GLN A 12 19.58 51.65 -35.02
N THR A 13 19.92 50.36 -34.94
CA THR A 13 20.14 49.49 -33.77
C THR A 13 19.85 50.00 -32.34
N LYS A 14 19.22 49.13 -31.53
CA LYS A 14 19.78 48.74 -30.23
C LYS A 14 19.42 47.30 -29.83
N LYS A 15 20.40 46.58 -29.30
CA LYS A 15 20.25 45.26 -28.65
C LYS A 15 19.48 45.40 -27.33
N ASN A 16 18.75 44.35 -26.95
CA ASN A 16 18.52 43.80 -25.59
C ASN A 16 17.33 42.82 -25.67
N GLY A 17 17.35 41.59 -25.15
CA GLY A 17 18.46 40.85 -24.53
C GLY A 17 18.12 39.34 -24.39
N LEU A 18 19.12 38.54 -23.96
CA LEU A 18 18.93 37.22 -23.36
C LEU A 18 18.19 37.43 -22.00
N SER A 19 17.25 36.61 -21.51
CA SER A 19 16.90 35.20 -21.75
C SER A 19 15.36 35.00 -21.59
N PRO A 20 14.82 33.76 -21.61
CA PRO A 20 14.68 33.03 -20.34
C PRO A 20 15.01 31.53 -20.41
N PRO A 21 15.77 30.97 -19.44
CA PRO A 21 15.92 29.51 -19.28
C PRO A 21 14.72 28.85 -18.58
N GLU A 22 13.77 29.63 -18.03
CA GLU A 22 12.68 29.14 -17.17
C GLU A 22 11.70 28.22 -17.91
N ASN A 23 11.46 28.45 -19.20
CA ASN A 23 10.45 27.72 -19.98
C ASN A 23 10.87 26.28 -20.30
N GLU A 24 12.17 26.03 -20.46
CA GLU A 24 12.70 24.69 -20.78
C GLU A 24 12.66 23.79 -19.53
N HIS A 25 13.00 24.33 -18.35
CA HIS A 25 12.83 23.64 -17.07
C HIS A 25 11.35 23.33 -16.76
N ALA A 26 10.42 24.25 -17.06
CA ALA A 26 8.99 24.01 -16.88
C ALA A 26 8.47 22.88 -17.78
N ALA A 27 8.87 22.86 -19.07
CA ALA A 27 8.49 21.79 -20.00
C ALA A 27 9.08 20.42 -19.61
N VAL A 28 10.34 20.38 -19.16
CA VAL A 28 10.98 19.16 -18.65
C VAL A 28 10.31 18.65 -17.36
N ALA A 29 9.88 19.55 -16.47
CA ALA A 29 9.17 19.18 -15.25
C ALA A 29 7.76 18.60 -15.54
N ASP A 30 7.01 19.17 -16.49
CA ASP A 30 5.72 18.65 -16.94
C ASP A 30 5.88 17.26 -17.61
N GLU A 31 6.87 17.10 -18.49
CA GLU A 31 7.13 15.79 -19.13
C GLU A 31 7.59 14.72 -18.13
N ALA A 32 8.45 15.07 -17.17
CA ALA A 32 8.85 14.17 -16.10
C ALA A 32 7.66 13.76 -15.21
N LEU A 33 6.75 14.69 -14.89
CA LEU A 33 5.53 14.42 -14.14
C LEU A 33 4.59 13.49 -14.92
N ARG A 34 4.41 13.71 -16.22
CA ARG A 34 3.58 12.85 -17.09
C ARG A 34 4.12 11.42 -17.17
N GLU A 35 5.42 11.24 -17.40
CA GLU A 35 6.03 9.91 -17.41
C GLU A 35 6.00 9.24 -16.02
N GLN A 36 6.13 10.00 -14.93
CA GLN A 36 5.94 9.47 -13.57
C GLN A 36 4.50 8.97 -13.35
N ILE A 37 3.49 9.76 -13.70
CA ILE A 37 2.06 9.38 -13.61
C ILE A 37 1.77 8.13 -14.45
N LYS A 38 2.28 8.09 -15.69
CA LYS A 38 2.14 6.97 -16.62
C LYS A 38 2.83 5.70 -16.10
N ALA A 39 4.04 5.82 -15.54
CA ALA A 39 4.77 4.71 -14.94
C ALA A 39 4.05 4.17 -13.69
N GLN A 40 3.48 5.05 -12.85
CA GLN A 40 2.65 4.66 -11.72
C GLN A 40 1.38 3.94 -12.20
N SER A 41 0.64 4.52 -13.14
CA SER A 41 -0.56 3.93 -13.75
C SER A 41 -0.29 2.53 -14.32
N LEU A 42 0.80 2.35 -15.06
CA LEU A 42 1.20 1.06 -15.62
C LEU A 42 1.56 0.02 -14.55
N ARG A 43 2.14 0.43 -13.41
CA ARG A 43 2.38 -0.48 -12.27
C ARG A 43 1.07 -0.98 -11.67
N LEU A 44 0.05 -0.12 -11.58
CA LEU A 44 -1.28 -0.51 -11.09
C LEU A 44 -1.96 -1.47 -12.06
N VAL A 45 -2.04 -1.11 -13.34
CA VAL A 45 -2.66 -1.94 -14.39
C VAL A 45 -2.05 -3.35 -14.46
N LYS A 46 -0.72 -3.46 -14.30
CA LYS A 46 -0.03 -4.77 -14.24
C LYS A 46 -0.40 -5.63 -13.03
N ARG A 47 -0.90 -5.03 -11.95
CA ARG A 47 -1.30 -5.72 -10.72
C ARG A 47 -2.81 -6.01 -10.66
N LEU A 48 -3.65 -5.30 -11.42
CA LEU A 48 -5.10 -5.54 -11.50
C LEU A 48 -5.51 -7.00 -11.75
N PRO A 49 -4.79 -7.82 -12.55
CA PRO A 49 -5.14 -9.24 -12.72
C PRO A 49 -5.16 -10.05 -11.41
N ALA A 50 -4.44 -9.63 -10.36
CA ALA A 50 -4.47 -10.29 -9.06
C ALA A 50 -5.80 -10.09 -8.32
N LEU A 51 -6.61 -9.08 -8.68
CA LEU A 51 -7.92 -8.84 -8.06
C LEU A 51 -8.91 -9.99 -8.32
N GLY A 52 -8.89 -10.60 -9.51
CA GLY A 52 -9.77 -11.72 -9.84
C GLY A 52 -9.63 -12.91 -8.87
N PRO A 53 -8.42 -13.46 -8.68
CA PRO A 53 -8.12 -14.45 -7.66
C PRO A 53 -8.52 -14.04 -6.23
N VAL A 54 -8.28 -12.78 -5.83
CA VAL A 54 -8.65 -12.30 -4.47
C VAL A 54 -10.17 -12.23 -4.30
N ILE A 55 -10.90 -11.76 -5.31
CA ILE A 55 -12.38 -11.75 -5.32
C ILE A 55 -12.91 -13.19 -5.27
N MET A 56 -12.26 -14.15 -5.94
CA MET A 56 -12.62 -15.57 -5.84
C MET A 56 -12.47 -16.09 -4.39
N LEU A 57 -11.40 -15.71 -3.69
CA LEU A 57 -11.22 -16.04 -2.27
C LEU A 57 -12.27 -15.35 -1.37
N TYR A 58 -12.59 -14.08 -1.63
CA TYR A 58 -13.64 -13.35 -0.91
C TYR A 58 -15.00 -14.05 -1.04
N LEU A 59 -15.38 -14.49 -2.25
CA LEU A 59 -16.62 -15.22 -2.51
C LEU A 59 -16.71 -16.54 -1.74
N GLN A 60 -15.59 -17.18 -1.42
CA GLN A 60 -15.54 -18.43 -0.64
C GLN A 60 -15.38 -18.20 0.87
N SER A 61 -15.14 -16.96 1.32
CA SER A 61 -14.90 -16.63 2.73
C SER A 61 -16.17 -16.11 3.42
N PRO A 62 -16.69 -16.76 4.49
CA PRO A 62 -17.92 -16.34 5.17
C PRO A 62 -17.92 -14.87 5.63
N HIS A 63 -16.76 -14.34 6.05
CA HIS A 63 -16.62 -12.97 6.56
C HIS A 63 -16.34 -11.92 5.47
N ARG A 64 -16.09 -12.31 4.20
CA ARG A 64 -15.92 -11.39 3.06
C ARG A 64 -16.97 -11.55 1.95
N ARG A 65 -17.70 -12.67 1.89
CA ARG A 65 -18.67 -12.97 0.80
C ARG A 65 -19.78 -11.92 0.63
N TYR A 66 -20.11 -11.19 1.70
CA TYR A 66 -21.14 -10.14 1.70
C TYR A 66 -20.57 -8.71 1.70
N GLN A 67 -19.27 -8.54 1.44
CA GLN A 67 -18.64 -7.23 1.32
C GLN A 67 -19.22 -6.48 0.11
N PHE A 68 -19.58 -5.20 0.27
CA PHE A 68 -20.04 -4.37 -0.84
C PHE A 68 -18.94 -4.17 -1.89
N ILE A 69 -19.32 -4.04 -3.17
CA ILE A 69 -18.36 -3.81 -4.27
C ILE A 69 -17.61 -2.48 -4.08
N SER A 70 -18.28 -1.44 -3.57
CA SER A 70 -17.65 -0.17 -3.15
C SER A 70 -16.53 -0.40 -2.14
N ASP A 71 -16.72 -1.36 -1.24
CA ASP A 71 -15.79 -1.67 -0.17
C ASP A 71 -14.60 -2.52 -0.66
N LEU A 72 -14.52 -2.87 -1.96
CA LEU A 72 -13.32 -3.48 -2.53
C LEU A 72 -12.27 -2.42 -2.90
N GLU A 73 -12.68 -1.19 -3.21
CA GLU A 73 -11.78 -0.12 -3.63
C GLU A 73 -10.74 0.19 -2.55
N TRP A 74 -11.18 0.60 -1.35
CA TRP A 74 -10.28 0.89 -0.22
C TRP A 74 -9.59 -0.32 0.43
N LEU A 75 -10.08 -1.55 0.23
CA LEU A 75 -9.50 -2.77 0.83
C LEU A 75 -8.41 -3.36 -0.06
N LEU A 76 -8.59 -3.26 -1.39
CA LEU A 76 -7.71 -3.93 -2.35
C LEU A 76 -6.84 -2.96 -3.14
N ILE A 77 -7.31 -1.74 -3.48
CA ILE A 77 -6.50 -0.82 -4.29
C ILE A 77 -5.28 -0.29 -3.52
N PRO A 78 -5.38 0.26 -2.29
CA PRO A 78 -4.21 0.76 -1.57
C PRO A 78 -3.08 -0.27 -1.36
N PRO A 79 -3.32 -1.52 -0.89
CA PRO A 79 -2.24 -2.50 -0.77
C PRO A 79 -1.70 -2.95 -2.13
N LEU A 80 -2.54 -3.01 -3.16
CA LEU A 80 -2.11 -3.33 -4.52
C LEU A 80 -1.24 -2.21 -5.13
N VAL A 81 -1.49 -0.95 -4.77
CA VAL A 81 -0.67 0.23 -5.11
C VAL A 81 0.67 0.17 -4.38
N SER A 82 0.66 0.10 -3.06
CA SER A 82 1.87 0.10 -2.22
C SER A 82 2.71 -1.17 -2.36
N GLY A 83 2.12 -2.27 -2.82
CA GLY A 83 2.75 -3.60 -2.85
C GLY A 83 2.66 -4.34 -1.51
N GLN A 84 1.78 -3.88 -0.61
CA GLN A 84 1.58 -4.44 0.72
C GLN A 84 0.49 -5.51 0.75
N CYS A 85 0.57 -6.45 -0.20
CA CYS A 85 -0.25 -7.65 -0.20
C CYS A 85 0.48 -8.82 -0.84
N LYS A 86 0.11 -10.03 -0.42
CA LYS A 86 0.61 -11.29 -0.96
C LYS A 86 -0.55 -12.24 -1.22
N LEU A 87 -0.57 -12.80 -2.43
CA LEU A 87 -1.50 -13.82 -2.87
C LEU A 87 -0.76 -15.16 -2.91
N TYR A 88 -1.26 -16.15 -2.19
CA TYR A 88 -0.67 -17.48 -2.12
C TYR A 88 -1.36 -18.40 -3.13
N MET A 89 -0.60 -18.88 -4.10
CA MET A 89 -1.05 -19.84 -5.11
C MET A 89 -0.56 -21.24 -4.77
N LYS A 90 -1.40 -22.25 -5.04
CA LYS A 90 -1.01 -23.67 -5.11
C LYS A 90 -1.31 -24.15 -6.52
N GLN A 91 -0.25 -24.42 -7.29
CA GLN A 91 -0.35 -24.54 -8.75
C GLN A 91 -0.99 -23.26 -9.32
N GLU A 92 -2.11 -23.37 -10.05
CA GLU A 92 -2.83 -22.23 -10.64
C GLU A 92 -4.01 -21.75 -9.77
N TYR A 93 -4.22 -22.34 -8.60
CA TYR A 93 -5.35 -22.01 -7.71
C TYR A 93 -4.93 -21.07 -6.57
N PRO A 94 -5.62 -19.94 -6.35
CA PRO A 94 -5.41 -19.12 -5.16
C PRO A 94 -5.95 -19.85 -3.91
N ILE A 95 -5.16 -19.86 -2.84
CA ILE A 95 -5.48 -20.54 -1.58
C ILE A 95 -5.74 -19.53 -0.46
N SER A 96 -4.92 -18.48 -0.38
CA SER A 96 -5.10 -17.42 0.60
C SER A 96 -4.54 -16.07 0.11
N PHE A 97 -4.97 -15.00 0.76
CA PHE A 97 -4.54 -13.63 0.53
C PHE A 97 -4.26 -12.95 1.87
N VAL A 98 -3.26 -12.07 1.90
CA VAL A 98 -2.99 -11.17 3.02
C VAL A 98 -2.69 -9.77 2.50
N SER A 99 -3.18 -8.75 3.20
CA SER A 99 -2.76 -7.36 3.05
C SER A 99 -2.29 -6.79 4.39
N TRP A 100 -1.33 -5.86 4.33
CA TRP A 100 -0.77 -5.22 5.51
C TRP A 100 -0.56 -3.72 5.30
N ALA A 101 -0.39 -3.01 6.41
CA ALA A 101 -0.13 -1.58 6.45
C ALA A 101 0.97 -1.27 7.48
N PHE A 102 1.68 -0.15 7.27
CA PHE A 102 2.56 0.42 8.27
C PHE A 102 1.94 1.72 8.78
N LEU A 103 1.52 1.71 10.05
CA LEU A 103 0.68 2.75 10.65
C LEU A 103 1.47 3.62 11.65
N THR A 104 0.96 4.82 11.90
CA THR A 104 1.29 5.58 13.11
C THR A 104 0.36 5.22 14.27
N ASP A 105 0.77 5.54 15.50
CA ASP A 105 -0.02 5.41 16.73
C ASP A 105 -1.41 6.10 16.64
N GLU A 106 -1.53 7.19 15.88
CA GLU A 106 -2.80 7.90 15.68
C GLU A 106 -3.72 7.10 14.74
N VAL A 107 -3.17 6.59 13.65
CA VAL A 107 -3.90 5.82 12.64
C VAL A 107 -4.33 4.46 13.19
N GLU A 108 -3.48 3.80 14.00
CA GLU A 108 -3.83 2.58 14.75
C GLU A 108 -5.04 2.80 15.66
N LYS A 109 -5.04 3.86 16.47
CA LYS A 109 -6.18 4.20 17.35
C LYS A 109 -7.46 4.43 16.55
N ARG A 110 -7.35 5.08 15.37
CA ARG A 110 -8.48 5.28 14.46
C ARG A 110 -8.99 3.98 13.85
N LEU A 111 -8.09 3.08 13.43
CA LEU A 111 -8.41 1.76 12.87
C LEU A 111 -9.24 0.92 13.85
N LEU A 112 -8.80 0.88 15.11
CA LEU A 112 -9.50 0.20 16.20
C LEU A 112 -10.87 0.82 16.48
N GLY A 113 -11.00 2.14 16.41
CA GLY A 113 -12.25 2.85 16.69
C GLY A 113 -13.28 2.91 15.55
N ASN A 114 -12.88 2.67 14.29
CA ASN A 114 -13.74 2.89 13.11
C ASN A 114 -14.20 1.62 12.38
N GLY A 115 -13.97 0.44 12.98
CA GLY A 115 -14.34 -0.84 12.39
C GLY A 115 -13.36 -1.34 11.31
N GLY A 116 -12.06 -1.05 11.46
CA GLY A 116 -11.02 -1.65 10.61
C GLY A 116 -10.83 -1.00 9.24
N ARG A 117 -11.16 0.30 9.09
CA ARG A 117 -11.13 1.01 7.80
C ARG A 117 -9.98 2.02 7.72
N LEU A 118 -9.10 1.88 6.73
CA LEU A 118 -7.99 2.81 6.45
C LEU A 118 -8.31 3.72 5.27
N ARG A 119 -7.80 4.96 5.29
CA ARG A 119 -7.72 5.81 4.08
C ARG A 119 -6.54 5.37 3.22
N PRO A 120 -6.51 5.63 1.90
CA PRO A 120 -5.39 5.21 1.05
C PRO A 120 -4.01 5.68 1.53
N GLU A 121 -3.94 6.88 2.10
CA GLU A 121 -2.69 7.50 2.61
C GLU A 121 -2.21 6.86 3.92
N ASP A 122 -3.12 6.25 4.67
CA ASP A 122 -2.83 5.64 5.98
C ASP A 122 -1.97 4.37 5.86
N TRP A 123 -2.04 3.66 4.72
CA TRP A 123 -1.41 2.36 4.51
C TRP A 123 0.12 2.37 4.63
N THR A 124 0.75 3.53 4.42
CA THR A 124 2.20 3.77 4.47
C THR A 124 2.53 4.95 5.39
N SER A 125 1.76 5.14 6.46
CA SER A 125 1.82 6.35 7.30
C SER A 125 2.89 6.31 8.40
N GLY A 126 3.35 5.13 8.81
CA GLY A 126 4.33 4.97 9.89
C GLY A 126 5.14 3.68 9.78
N GLU A 127 5.44 3.06 10.94
CA GLU A 127 6.32 1.87 11.04
C GLU A 127 5.62 0.66 11.70
N ARG A 128 4.45 0.85 12.33
CA ARG A 128 3.75 -0.22 13.05
C ARG A 128 3.08 -1.17 12.07
N LEU A 129 3.53 -2.43 12.03
CA LEU A 129 3.05 -3.42 11.08
C LEU A 129 1.70 -4.00 11.52
N TRP A 130 0.68 -3.74 10.71
CA TRP A 130 -0.68 -4.22 10.88
C TRP A 130 -1.10 -5.12 9.73
N LEU A 131 -1.63 -6.32 10.01
CA LEU A 131 -2.34 -7.13 9.01
C LEU A 131 -3.79 -6.63 8.94
N ILE A 132 -4.21 -6.19 7.77
CA ILE A 132 -5.50 -5.51 7.54
C ILE A 132 -6.56 -6.48 7.02
N ASP A 133 -6.15 -7.46 6.22
CA ASP A 133 -7.02 -8.52 5.72
C ASP A 133 -6.25 -9.84 5.62
N ILE A 134 -6.88 -10.94 6.05
CA ILE A 134 -6.37 -12.30 5.92
C ILE A 134 -7.53 -13.16 5.44
N VAL A 135 -7.49 -13.58 4.18
CA VAL A 135 -8.57 -14.37 3.56
C VAL A 135 -8.03 -15.73 3.18
N ALA A 136 -8.40 -16.74 3.95
CA ALA A 136 -7.94 -18.12 3.81
C ALA A 136 -9.15 -19.10 3.94
N PRO A 137 -10.06 -19.13 2.94
CA PRO A 137 -11.34 -19.84 3.03
C PRO A 137 -11.19 -21.36 3.11
N PHE A 138 -10.04 -21.89 2.70
CA PHE A 138 -9.70 -23.32 2.75
C PHE A 138 -8.84 -23.69 3.97
N GLY A 139 -8.78 -22.79 4.97
CA GLY A 139 -7.79 -22.87 6.06
C GLY A 139 -6.41 -22.36 5.65
N GLY A 140 -5.42 -22.56 6.52
CA GLY A 140 -4.04 -22.10 6.28
C GLY A 140 -3.71 -20.69 6.81
N VAL A 141 -4.55 -20.11 7.67
CA VAL A 141 -4.26 -18.84 8.37
C VAL A 141 -2.92 -18.90 9.09
N GLU A 142 -2.63 -19.99 9.82
CA GLU A 142 -1.35 -20.17 10.52
C GLU A 142 -0.14 -20.24 9.57
N THR A 143 -0.30 -20.77 8.35
CA THR A 143 0.75 -20.74 7.32
C THR A 143 1.01 -19.31 6.86
N VAL A 144 -0.04 -18.51 6.66
CA VAL A 144 0.07 -17.08 6.31
C VAL A 144 0.72 -16.29 7.44
N LEU A 145 0.31 -16.50 8.69
CA LEU A 145 0.89 -15.84 9.86
C LEU A 145 2.37 -16.23 10.05
N SER A 146 2.73 -17.50 9.82
CA SER A 146 4.12 -17.97 9.86
C SER A 146 4.98 -17.31 8.77
N ASP A 147 4.48 -17.23 7.53
CA ASP A 147 5.16 -16.53 6.43
C ASP A 147 5.34 -15.03 6.69
N MET A 148 4.32 -14.36 7.27
CA MET A 148 4.42 -12.95 7.67
C MET A 148 5.40 -12.76 8.83
N ARG A 149 5.39 -13.61 9.86
CA ARG A 149 6.37 -13.56 10.94
C ARG A 149 7.80 -13.84 10.46
N SER A 150 7.98 -14.70 9.46
CA SER A 150 9.27 -14.94 8.81
C SER A 150 9.73 -13.72 8.00
N SER A 151 8.83 -13.14 7.20
CA SER A 151 9.09 -11.95 6.36
C SER A 151 9.40 -10.69 7.17
N PHE A 152 8.89 -10.61 8.40
CA PHE A 152 9.05 -9.48 9.31
C PHE A 152 9.58 -9.92 10.69
N SER A 153 10.62 -10.77 10.69
CA SER A 153 11.16 -11.49 11.87
C SER A 153 11.54 -10.61 13.07
N GLU A 154 11.95 -9.36 12.83
CA GLU A 154 12.35 -8.38 13.84
C GLU A 154 11.21 -7.47 14.32
N ARG A 155 10.03 -7.53 13.67
CA ARG A 155 8.88 -6.66 13.98
C ARG A 155 7.79 -7.41 14.72
N GLU A 156 7.10 -6.70 15.59
CA GLU A 156 5.81 -7.13 16.10
C GLU A 156 4.74 -6.99 15.00
N ILE A 157 3.75 -7.88 15.01
CA ILE A 157 2.67 -7.89 14.02
C ILE A 157 1.33 -7.75 14.75
N HIS A 158 0.62 -6.69 14.44
CA HIS A 158 -0.70 -6.39 14.98
C HIS A 158 -1.78 -6.90 14.02
N LEU A 159 -2.89 -7.42 14.55
CA LEU A 159 -4.06 -7.79 13.74
C LEU A 159 -5.35 -7.74 14.58
N LEU A 160 -6.49 -7.63 13.90
CA LEU A 160 -7.78 -7.99 14.48
C LEU A 160 -8.07 -9.47 14.20
N ALA A 161 -8.40 -10.23 15.23
CA ALA A 161 -8.77 -11.64 15.13
C ALA A 161 -10.13 -11.88 15.80
N PRO A 162 -10.90 -12.90 15.36
CA PRO A 162 -12.06 -13.37 16.11
C PRO A 162 -11.65 -13.88 17.49
N ASP A 163 -12.34 -13.38 18.51
CA ASP A 163 -12.22 -13.84 19.89
C ASP A 163 -12.88 -15.23 20.03
N PRO A 164 -12.18 -16.25 20.57
CA PRO A 164 -12.73 -17.59 20.69
C PRO A 164 -13.84 -17.73 21.73
N GLU A 165 -13.95 -16.81 22.69
CA GLU A 165 -14.95 -16.86 23.77
C GLU A 165 -16.24 -16.11 23.41
N ASN A 166 -16.13 -14.91 22.82
CA ASN A 166 -17.28 -14.04 22.54
C ASN A 166 -17.58 -13.82 21.04
N GLY A 167 -16.70 -14.27 20.13
CA GLY A 167 -16.89 -14.13 18.68
C GLY A 167 -16.75 -12.70 18.12
N GLY A 168 -16.46 -11.71 18.97
CA GLY A 168 -16.14 -10.35 18.57
C GLY A 168 -14.74 -10.25 17.94
N LEU A 169 -14.35 -9.05 17.50
CA LEU A 169 -12.98 -8.80 17.05
C LEU A 169 -12.13 -8.28 18.20
N THR A 170 -11.03 -8.97 18.51
CA THR A 170 -10.02 -8.52 19.48
C THR A 170 -8.70 -8.19 18.79
N HIS A 171 -7.99 -7.21 19.36
CA HIS A 171 -6.62 -6.90 18.97
C HIS A 171 -5.69 -7.99 19.46
N ARG A 172 -4.99 -8.64 18.52
CA ARG A 172 -3.96 -9.63 18.79
C ARG A 172 -2.61 -9.04 18.40
N LEU A 173 -1.61 -9.26 19.25
CA LEU A 173 -0.21 -8.94 19.00
C LEU A 173 0.58 -10.24 18.83
N LEU A 174 1.38 -10.32 17.77
CA LEU A 174 2.35 -11.40 17.56
C LEU A 174 3.76 -10.82 17.79
N PRO A 175 4.53 -11.32 18.78
CA PRO A 175 5.86 -10.77 19.05
C PRO A 175 6.87 -11.11 17.94
N PRO A 176 7.98 -10.38 17.85
CA PRO A 176 9.08 -10.71 16.93
C PRO A 176 9.56 -12.16 17.10
N LEU A 177 9.95 -12.81 16.01
CA LEU A 177 10.55 -14.15 16.09
C LEU A 177 11.89 -14.12 16.81
N ALA A 178 12.69 -13.06 16.60
CA ALA A 178 13.98 -12.88 17.27
C ALA A 178 13.88 -12.97 18.81
N GLN A 179 12.92 -12.25 19.40
CA GLN A 179 12.69 -12.24 20.85
C GLN A 179 12.11 -13.56 21.38
N THR A 180 11.40 -14.31 20.52
CA THR A 180 10.80 -15.60 20.92
C THR A 180 11.88 -16.68 21.12
N ALA A 181 12.99 -16.62 20.37
CA ALA A 181 14.10 -17.57 20.48
C ALA A 181 14.97 -17.37 21.73
N GLU A 182 15.13 -16.13 22.19
CA GLU A 182 15.89 -15.82 23.41
C GLU A 182 15.10 -16.20 24.68
N SER A 183 13.78 -15.98 24.69
CA SER A 183 12.90 -16.33 25.81
C SER A 183 12.82 -17.85 26.04
N THR A 184 12.67 -18.66 24.98
CA THR A 184 12.60 -20.12 25.10
C THR A 184 13.94 -20.78 25.47
N ALA A 185 15.07 -20.09 25.29
CA ALA A 185 16.37 -20.55 25.75
C ALA A 185 16.60 -20.32 27.26
N ALA A 186 15.94 -19.31 27.85
CA ALA A 186 16.10 -18.97 29.28
C ALA A 186 15.31 -19.89 30.23
N ASP A 187 14.15 -20.40 29.79
CA ASP A 187 13.27 -21.23 30.62
C ASP A 187 13.77 -22.70 30.75
N GLY A 188 14.63 -23.15 29.83
CA GLY A 188 15.14 -24.53 29.76
C GLY A 188 16.26 -24.89 30.74
N ASP A 189 16.85 -23.93 31.46
CA ASP A 189 17.99 -24.15 32.38
C ASP A 189 17.58 -24.22 33.86
N SER A 190 16.28 -24.11 34.17
CA SER A 190 15.75 -24.08 35.54
C SER A 190 15.34 -25.44 36.12
N GLU A 191 15.36 -26.52 35.33
CA GLU A 191 14.83 -27.85 35.73
C GLU A 191 15.93 -28.90 36.00
N LYS A 192 17.13 -28.46 36.42
CA LYS A 192 18.21 -29.34 36.89
C LYS A 192 18.96 -28.78 38.11
N GLN A 193 18.34 -28.90 39.28
CA GLN A 193 19.04 -28.92 40.58
C GLN A 193 18.23 -29.67 41.63
#